data_AF-A0A1G4AEU7-F1
#
_entry.id   AF-A0A1G4AEU7-F1
#
_cell.length_a   1.000
_cell.length_b   1.000
_cell.length_c   1.000
_cell.angle_alpha   90.00
_cell.angle_beta   90.00
_cell.angle_gamma   90.00
#
_symmetry.space_group_name_H-M   'P 1'
#
loop_
_entity.id
_entity.type
_entity.pdbx_description
1 polymer ?
#
loop_
_entity_poly.entity_id
_entity_poly.type
_entity_poly.pdbx_seq_one_letter_code
_entity_poly.pdbx_strand_id
1 'polypeptide(L)'
;MAALALAAGGIARAQSTVFTYQGQLKQGGAPLDGAVDLRFWLYDGPDPRLGTLVAGALNVTNVAVANGLFSATIDFGAAAFAGERWLQIAVASPAGSGSFYMLAPRQALTPAPFAIQTRGIFVNDPGNVGVGTTAPDGKLHISSGPAWTDNGWKKSLTLDTGAAIELGRIGTTKYGLGVTGNTFYFFRTTADGGAGSGPANYVLAADATGRVGLGTTAPSERLDLGGGNIAMGYEIVYVGLFDAQTVNAMCPAGKRVIGGGCLGVNDNINHSAPFNDPSTPEYDATGWRCHFSSAGGDKAAVAICANIR
;
A
#
# COMPACT_ATOMS: atom_id res chain seq x y z
N MET A 1 -49.04 25.01 5.82
CA MET A 1 -47.69 24.80 5.26
C MET A 1 -46.71 24.84 6.41
N ALA A 2 -45.97 23.75 6.64
CA ALA A 2 -44.80 23.75 7.51
C ALA A 2 -43.81 22.73 6.93
N ALA A 3 -42.66 23.21 6.49
CA ALA A 3 -41.55 22.39 6.04
C ALA A 3 -40.52 22.32 7.18
N LEU A 4 -40.14 21.11 7.58
CA LEU A 4 -39.04 20.86 8.51
C LEU A 4 -37.86 20.37 7.68
N ALA A 5 -36.87 21.24 7.47
CA ALA A 5 -35.60 20.86 6.86
C ALA A 5 -34.64 20.39 7.96
N LEU A 6 -34.27 19.10 7.94
CA LEU A 6 -33.19 18.56 8.76
C LEU A 6 -32.00 18.28 7.84
N ALA A 7 -31.00 19.15 7.86
CA ALA A 7 -29.72 18.89 7.21
C ALA A 7 -28.88 18.01 8.13
N ALA A 8 -28.83 16.71 7.86
CA ALA A 8 -27.82 15.82 8.44
C ALA A 8 -26.69 15.67 7.44
N GLY A 9 -25.53 16.28 7.74
CA GLY A 9 -24.25 15.93 7.10
C GLY A 9 -23.87 14.51 7.51
N GLY A 10 -24.47 13.51 6.86
CA GLY A 10 -24.11 12.12 7.02
C GLY A 10 -22.80 11.86 6.29
N ILE A 11 -21.77 11.46 7.04
CA ILE A 11 -20.69 10.64 6.47
C ILE A 11 -21.41 9.43 5.87
N ALA A 12 -21.26 9.20 4.55
CA ALA A 12 -21.77 8.00 3.92
C ALA A 12 -21.17 6.80 4.64
N ARG A 13 -21.93 6.18 5.54
CA ARG A 13 -21.55 4.88 6.08
C ARG A 13 -21.68 3.89 4.93
N ALA A 14 -20.71 2.98 4.84
CA ALA A 14 -20.90 1.77 4.06
C ALA A 14 -22.28 1.17 4.36
N GLN A 15 -22.90 0.55 3.37
CA GLN A 15 -24.21 -0.08 3.48
C GLN A 15 -24.34 -0.82 4.83
N SER A 16 -25.43 -0.56 5.55
CA SER A 16 -25.71 -1.23 6.82
C SER A 16 -25.64 -2.76 6.63
N THR A 17 -25.17 -3.49 7.64
CA THR A 17 -25.20 -4.97 7.69
C THR A 17 -26.61 -5.52 7.94
N VAL A 18 -27.54 -4.63 8.25
CA VAL A 18 -28.96 -4.93 8.44
C VAL A 18 -29.62 -5.29 7.11
N PHE A 19 -30.40 -6.37 7.11
CA PHE A 19 -31.28 -6.72 6.00
C PHE A 19 -32.68 -7.12 6.49
N THR A 20 -33.64 -7.07 5.58
CA THR A 20 -35.01 -7.49 5.84
C THR A 20 -35.19 -8.93 5.38
N TYR A 21 -35.77 -9.75 6.25
CA TYR A 21 -36.19 -11.11 5.94
C TYR A 21 -37.72 -11.20 6.00
N GLN A 22 -38.32 -11.66 4.90
CA GLN A 22 -39.78 -11.81 4.77
C GLN A 22 -40.12 -13.26 4.48
N GLY A 23 -41.25 -13.72 5.00
CA GLY A 23 -41.70 -15.09 4.79
C GLY A 23 -43.17 -15.29 5.08
N GLN A 24 -43.62 -16.53 4.87
CA GLN A 24 -44.97 -16.97 5.23
C GLN A 24 -44.89 -18.10 6.27
N LEU A 25 -45.63 -17.97 7.37
CA LEU A 25 -45.84 -19.00 8.38
C LEU A 25 -47.23 -19.63 8.20
N LYS A 26 -47.27 -20.96 8.35
CA LYS A 26 -48.50 -21.75 8.31
C LYS A 26 -48.54 -22.70 9.49
N GLN A 27 -49.71 -22.94 10.04
CA GLN A 27 -49.98 -23.94 11.07
C GLN A 27 -51.08 -24.87 10.58
N GLY A 28 -50.81 -26.18 10.52
CA GLY A 28 -51.77 -27.15 9.97
C GLY A 28 -52.17 -26.89 8.51
N GLY A 29 -51.31 -26.22 7.74
CA GLY A 29 -51.57 -25.84 6.34
C GLY A 29 -52.32 -24.50 6.16
N ALA A 30 -52.94 -23.97 7.21
CA ALA A 30 -53.57 -22.64 7.20
C ALA A 30 -52.54 -21.53 7.52
N PRO A 31 -52.69 -20.32 6.97
CA PRO A 31 -51.85 -19.18 7.36
C PRO A 31 -51.95 -18.90 8.87
N LEU A 32 -50.82 -18.60 9.51
CA LEU A 32 -50.79 -18.22 10.92
C LEU A 32 -51.10 -16.72 11.08
N ASP A 33 -51.91 -16.36 12.07
CA ASP A 33 -52.18 -14.97 12.45
C ASP A 33 -51.82 -14.72 13.91
N GLY A 34 -51.39 -13.49 14.21
CA GLY A 34 -51.01 -13.06 15.55
C GLY A 34 -49.51 -12.81 15.69
N ALA A 35 -49.08 -12.31 16.87
CA ALA A 35 -47.68 -12.05 17.13
C ALA A 35 -46.91 -13.33 17.45
N VAL A 36 -45.67 -13.44 16.95
CA VAL A 36 -44.75 -14.55 17.20
C VAL A 36 -43.39 -14.03 17.68
N ASP A 37 -42.61 -14.89 18.34
CA ASP A 37 -41.17 -14.66 18.51
C ASP A 37 -40.40 -15.51 17.50
N LEU A 38 -39.40 -14.90 16.85
CA LEU A 38 -38.51 -15.55 15.89
C LEU A 38 -37.09 -15.64 16.45
N ARG A 39 -36.42 -16.74 16.13
CA ARG A 39 -34.98 -16.90 16.32
C ARG A 39 -34.31 -17.25 15.00
N PHE A 40 -33.19 -16.60 14.76
CA PHE A 40 -32.38 -16.80 13.56
C PHE A 40 -30.96 -17.22 13.91
N TRP A 41 -30.42 -18.14 13.12
CA TRP A 41 -29.00 -18.50 13.11
C TRP A 41 -28.51 -18.58 11.68
N LEU A 42 -27.25 -18.24 11.46
CA LEU A 42 -26.54 -18.50 10.21
C LEU A 42 -25.69 -19.76 10.35
N TYR A 43 -25.74 -20.60 9.32
CA TYR A 43 -24.90 -21.78 9.16
C TYR A 43 -24.16 -21.74 7.82
N ASP A 44 -23.05 -22.46 7.74
CA ASP A 44 -22.23 -22.63 6.53
C ASP A 44 -22.65 -23.83 5.66
N GLY A 45 -23.77 -24.48 6.00
CA GLY A 45 -24.29 -25.61 5.23
C GLY A 45 -25.80 -25.82 5.37
N PRO A 46 -26.43 -26.47 4.36
CA PRO A 46 -27.87 -26.69 4.31
C PRO A 46 -28.36 -27.74 5.32
N ASP A 47 -27.53 -28.75 5.61
CA ASP A 47 -27.91 -29.86 6.46
C ASP A 47 -27.75 -29.49 7.95
N PRO A 48 -28.82 -29.61 8.76
CA PRO A 48 -28.75 -29.37 10.19
C PRO A 48 -27.77 -30.27 10.96
N ARG A 49 -27.31 -31.38 10.37
CA ARG A 49 -26.36 -32.33 10.97
C ARG A 49 -24.90 -32.09 10.57
N LEU A 50 -24.65 -31.37 9.47
CA LEU A 50 -23.31 -31.20 8.90
C LEU A 50 -22.84 -29.74 8.85
N GLY A 51 -23.76 -28.76 8.78
CA GLY A 51 -23.40 -27.35 8.78
C GLY A 51 -23.02 -26.83 10.16
N THR A 52 -21.93 -26.07 10.25
CA THR A 52 -21.41 -25.40 11.45
C THR A 52 -22.13 -24.08 11.69
N LEU A 53 -22.39 -23.77 12.96
CA LEU A 53 -22.95 -22.48 13.35
C LEU A 53 -21.95 -21.36 13.06
N VAL A 54 -22.38 -20.36 12.30
CA VAL A 54 -21.60 -19.15 11.98
C VAL A 54 -21.95 -18.00 12.92
N ALA A 55 -23.23 -17.72 13.12
CA ALA A 55 -23.70 -16.62 13.97
C ALA A 55 -25.12 -16.85 14.51
N GLY A 56 -25.46 -16.19 15.61
CA GLY A 56 -26.74 -16.30 16.31
C GLY A 56 -26.62 -16.90 17.72
N ALA A 57 -27.71 -17.06 18.47
CA ALA A 57 -29.10 -16.80 18.10
C ALA A 57 -29.42 -15.29 18.06
N LEU A 58 -29.98 -14.80 16.95
CA LEU A 58 -30.62 -13.49 16.92
C LEU A 58 -32.11 -13.66 17.26
N ASN A 59 -32.55 -13.05 18.37
CA ASN A 59 -33.95 -13.07 18.79
C ASN A 59 -34.67 -11.83 18.25
N VAL A 60 -35.80 -12.03 17.59
CA VAL A 60 -36.71 -10.96 17.15
C VAL A 60 -38.07 -11.26 17.75
N THR A 61 -38.45 -10.53 18.79
CA THR A 61 -39.66 -10.79 19.57
C THR A 61 -40.84 -9.96 19.09
N ASN A 62 -42.06 -10.44 19.35
CA ASN A 62 -43.32 -9.72 19.06
C ASN A 62 -43.46 -9.31 17.58
N VAL A 63 -43.08 -10.19 16.66
CA VAL A 63 -43.22 -9.99 15.22
C VAL A 63 -44.67 -10.22 14.82
N ALA A 64 -45.32 -9.19 14.28
CA ALA A 64 -46.68 -9.30 13.80
C ALA A 64 -46.75 -10.20 12.54
N VAL A 65 -47.67 -11.17 12.57
CA VAL A 65 -47.99 -12.03 11.43
C VAL A 65 -49.44 -11.78 11.02
N ALA A 66 -49.66 -11.52 9.73
CA ALA A 66 -50.98 -11.29 9.15
C ALA A 66 -51.13 -12.05 7.83
N ASN A 67 -52.18 -12.85 7.70
CA ASN A 67 -52.38 -13.82 6.62
C ASN A 67 -51.15 -14.73 6.41
N GLY A 68 -50.49 -15.10 7.50
CA GLY A 68 -49.24 -15.84 7.49
C GLY A 68 -48.00 -15.03 7.13
N LEU A 69 -48.11 -13.80 6.62
CA LEU A 69 -46.97 -13.01 6.18
C LEU A 69 -46.32 -12.25 7.34
N PHE A 70 -44.99 -12.20 7.34
CA PHE A 70 -44.22 -11.42 8.30
C PHE A 70 -43.00 -10.76 7.64
N SER A 71 -42.47 -9.75 8.32
CA SER A 71 -41.19 -9.12 7.99
C SER A 71 -40.38 -8.94 9.28
N ALA A 72 -39.10 -9.31 9.23
CA ALA A 72 -38.17 -9.19 10.34
C ALA A 72 -36.90 -8.45 9.88
N THR A 73 -36.34 -7.64 10.77
CA THR A 73 -35.06 -6.98 10.55
C THR A 73 -33.97 -7.81 11.20
N ILE A 74 -32.92 -8.13 10.45
CA ILE A 74 -31.84 -9.03 10.86
C ILE A 74 -30.50 -8.32 10.70
N ASP A 75 -29.63 -8.48 11.69
CA ASP A 75 -28.23 -8.05 11.62
C ASP A 75 -27.33 -9.10 12.27
N PHE A 76 -26.44 -9.70 11.48
CA PHE A 76 -25.42 -10.64 11.95
C PHE A 76 -23.99 -10.05 11.86
N GLY A 77 -23.85 -8.79 11.45
CA GLY A 77 -22.57 -8.17 11.10
C GLY A 77 -22.00 -8.65 9.77
N ALA A 78 -21.02 -7.92 9.21
CA ALA A 78 -20.50 -8.19 7.87
C ALA A 78 -19.67 -9.50 7.82
N ALA A 79 -18.90 -9.77 8.89
CA ALA A 79 -18.03 -10.93 8.98
C ALA A 79 -18.80 -12.27 8.87
N ALA A 80 -20.06 -12.28 9.30
CA ALA A 80 -20.91 -13.45 9.20
C ALA A 80 -21.24 -13.85 7.75
N PHE A 81 -20.95 -13.03 6.74
CA PHE A 81 -21.28 -13.28 5.32
C PHE A 81 -20.06 -13.52 4.42
N ALA A 82 -18.93 -13.94 5.00
CA ALA A 82 -17.69 -14.31 4.28
C ALA A 82 -17.78 -15.58 3.40
N GLY A 83 -18.96 -15.98 2.92
CA GLY A 83 -19.19 -17.18 2.10
C GLY A 83 -20.68 -17.52 1.97
N GLU A 84 -20.99 -18.71 1.45
CA GLU A 84 -22.37 -19.19 1.36
C GLU A 84 -22.99 -19.38 2.74
N ARG A 85 -24.27 -19.01 2.89
CA ARG A 85 -24.96 -19.03 4.17
C ARG A 85 -26.37 -19.60 4.07
N TRP A 86 -26.76 -20.27 5.15
CA TRP A 86 -28.09 -20.83 5.33
C TRP A 86 -28.70 -20.30 6.63
N LEU A 87 -29.93 -19.78 6.53
CA LEU A 87 -30.70 -19.27 7.64
C LEU A 87 -31.51 -20.41 8.26
N GLN A 88 -31.22 -20.70 9.54
CA GLN A 88 -32.05 -21.54 10.39
C GLN A 88 -33.01 -20.65 11.16
N ILE A 89 -34.29 -21.03 11.20
CA ILE A 89 -35.36 -20.26 11.82
C ILE A 89 -36.06 -21.13 12.85
N ALA A 90 -36.39 -20.55 14.00
CA ALA A 90 -37.35 -21.12 14.93
C ALA A 90 -38.44 -20.10 15.26
N VAL A 91 -39.66 -20.57 15.49
CA VAL A 91 -40.83 -19.74 15.79
C VAL A 91 -41.49 -20.18 17.10
N ALA A 92 -41.85 -19.22 17.94
CA ALA A 92 -42.73 -19.43 19.08
C ALA A 92 -44.03 -18.66 18.84
N SER A 93 -45.16 -19.37 18.90
CA SER A 93 -46.50 -18.81 18.69
C SER A 93 -47.45 -19.34 19.77
N PRO A 94 -48.18 -18.48 20.50
CA PRO A 94 -48.10 -17.01 20.47
C PRO A 94 -46.75 -16.48 20.97
N ALA A 95 -46.45 -15.20 20.68
CA ALA A 95 -45.30 -14.50 21.25
C ALA A 95 -45.29 -14.61 22.79
N GLY A 96 -44.11 -14.81 23.37
CA GLY A 96 -43.92 -15.02 24.81
C GLY A 96 -44.16 -16.44 25.32
N SER A 97 -44.60 -17.39 24.47
CA SER A 97 -44.84 -18.78 24.89
C SER A 97 -43.57 -19.53 25.30
N GLY A 98 -42.39 -19.07 24.88
CA GLY A 98 -41.08 -19.66 25.20
C GLY A 98 -40.80 -21.01 24.52
N SER A 99 -41.79 -21.62 23.87
CA SER A 99 -41.68 -22.91 23.19
C SER A 99 -41.45 -22.70 21.69
N PHE A 100 -40.20 -22.87 21.26
CA PHE A 100 -39.79 -22.65 19.88
C PHE A 100 -39.85 -23.93 19.05
N TYR A 101 -40.50 -23.86 17.89
CA TYR A 101 -40.50 -24.89 16.86
C TYR A 101 -39.48 -24.56 15.79
N MET A 102 -38.56 -25.48 15.52
CA MET A 102 -37.53 -25.33 14.50
C MET A 102 -38.12 -25.57 13.10
N LEU A 103 -37.94 -24.62 12.18
CA LEU A 103 -38.41 -24.73 10.81
C LEU A 103 -37.36 -25.43 9.95
N ALA A 104 -37.77 -26.40 9.14
CA ALA A 104 -36.89 -27.14 8.24
C ALA A 104 -37.45 -27.11 6.80
N PRO A 105 -36.59 -27.14 5.76
CA PRO A 105 -35.11 -27.09 5.81
C PRO A 105 -34.57 -25.67 6.09
N ARG A 106 -33.26 -25.56 6.35
CA ARG A 106 -32.58 -24.25 6.37
C ARG A 106 -32.69 -23.58 5.01
N GLN A 107 -32.84 -22.27 4.99
CA GLN A 107 -33.01 -21.52 3.75
C GLN A 107 -31.69 -20.93 3.29
N ALA A 108 -31.29 -21.19 2.04
CA ALA A 108 -30.10 -20.58 1.47
C ALA A 108 -30.30 -19.07 1.29
N LEU A 109 -29.28 -18.29 1.67
CA LEU A 109 -29.23 -16.84 1.39
C LEU A 109 -28.44 -16.63 0.10
N THR A 110 -29.16 -16.44 -1.00
CA THR A 110 -28.57 -16.18 -2.31
C THR A 110 -28.24 -14.68 -2.47
N PRO A 111 -27.15 -14.32 -3.14
CA PRO A 111 -26.86 -12.92 -3.47
C PRO A 111 -27.98 -12.27 -4.29
N ALA A 112 -28.24 -10.99 -4.05
CA ALA A 112 -29.06 -10.19 -4.96
C ALA A 112 -28.36 -10.06 -6.33
N PRO A 113 -29.09 -9.92 -7.45
CA PRO A 113 -28.50 -9.94 -8.80
C PRO A 113 -27.29 -9.01 -9.00
N PHE A 114 -27.37 -7.76 -8.49
CA PHE A 114 -26.27 -6.80 -8.61
C PHE A 114 -25.07 -7.09 -7.71
N ALA A 115 -25.26 -7.84 -6.60
CA ALA A 115 -24.16 -8.21 -5.70
C ALA A 115 -23.23 -9.28 -6.30
N ILE A 116 -23.64 -9.92 -7.41
CA ILE A 116 -22.81 -10.93 -8.11
C ILE A 116 -21.54 -10.28 -8.72
N GLN A 117 -21.57 -8.99 -9.04
CA GLN A 117 -20.43 -8.29 -9.66
C GLN A 117 -19.31 -7.93 -8.67
N THR A 118 -19.56 -7.99 -7.37
CA THR A 118 -18.60 -7.62 -6.32
C THR A 118 -17.94 -8.83 -5.66
N ARG A 119 -17.94 -9.99 -6.32
CA ARG A 119 -17.30 -11.21 -5.79
C ARG A 119 -15.81 -10.96 -5.54
N GLY A 120 -15.35 -11.38 -4.36
CA GLY A 120 -13.95 -11.21 -3.94
C GLY A 120 -13.64 -9.87 -3.27
N ILE A 121 -14.59 -8.92 -3.26
CA ILE A 121 -14.51 -7.71 -2.45
C ILE A 121 -15.20 -7.99 -1.10
N PHE A 122 -14.51 -7.70 -0.01
CA PHE A 122 -15.03 -7.76 1.35
C PHE A 122 -14.87 -6.40 2.02
N VAL A 123 -15.90 -5.94 2.73
CA VAL A 123 -15.81 -4.72 3.54
C VAL A 123 -16.08 -5.10 4.98
N ASN A 124 -15.10 -4.90 5.85
CA ASN A 124 -15.23 -5.22 7.28
C ASN A 124 -16.01 -4.13 8.04
N ASP A 125 -16.34 -4.38 9.31
CA ASP A 125 -17.12 -3.43 10.12
C ASP A 125 -16.44 -2.04 10.26
N PRO A 126 -15.10 -1.92 10.37
CA PRO A 126 -14.38 -0.64 10.25
C PRO A 126 -14.42 0.06 8.88
N GLY A 127 -14.98 -0.56 7.84
CA GLY A 127 -15.04 -0.04 6.48
C GLY A 127 -13.73 -0.19 5.69
N ASN A 128 -12.87 -1.14 6.05
CA ASN A 128 -11.69 -1.51 5.26
C ASN A 128 -12.09 -2.47 4.14
N VAL A 129 -11.52 -2.27 2.95
CA VAL A 129 -11.79 -3.07 1.76
C VAL A 129 -10.70 -4.13 1.57
N GLY A 130 -11.09 -5.39 1.63
CA GLY A 130 -10.27 -6.54 1.24
C GLY A 130 -10.59 -6.97 -0.18
N VAL A 131 -9.57 -7.20 -1.01
CA VAL A 131 -9.69 -7.89 -2.31
C VAL A 131 -8.94 -9.21 -2.20
N GLY A 132 -9.69 -10.32 -2.19
CA GLY A 132 -9.15 -11.65 -1.97
C GLY A 132 -8.86 -12.01 -0.51
N THR A 133 -9.24 -11.16 0.45
CA THR A 133 -9.14 -11.40 1.91
C THR A 133 -10.38 -10.91 2.64
N THR A 134 -10.74 -11.61 3.72
CA THR A 134 -11.80 -11.22 4.67
C THR A 134 -11.24 -10.55 5.92
N ALA A 135 -9.91 -10.46 6.05
CA ALA A 135 -9.22 -9.82 7.16
C ALA A 135 -8.29 -8.70 6.64
N PRO A 136 -8.84 -7.62 6.07
CA PRO A 136 -8.03 -6.47 5.66
C PRO A 136 -7.40 -5.78 6.89
N ASP A 137 -6.09 -5.60 6.88
CA ASP A 137 -5.27 -4.99 7.94
C ASP A 137 -4.98 -3.50 7.68
N GLY A 138 -5.38 -2.98 6.52
CA GLY A 138 -5.38 -1.58 6.15
C GLY A 138 -6.67 -1.18 5.41
N LYS A 139 -6.82 0.11 5.07
CA LYS A 139 -8.03 0.62 4.40
C LYS A 139 -8.34 -0.07 3.08
N LEU A 140 -7.30 -0.45 2.35
CA LEU A 140 -7.36 -1.31 1.18
C LEU A 140 -6.29 -2.39 1.33
N HIS A 141 -6.67 -3.66 1.35
CA HIS A 141 -5.75 -4.81 1.38
C HIS A 141 -6.05 -5.73 0.19
N ILE A 142 -5.05 -5.93 -0.67
CA ILE A 142 -5.09 -6.87 -1.80
C ILE A 142 -4.16 -8.04 -1.47
N SER A 143 -4.71 -9.22 -1.16
CA SER A 143 -3.95 -10.35 -0.58
C SER A 143 -3.68 -11.51 -1.53
N SER A 144 -4.27 -11.51 -2.73
CA SER A 144 -4.23 -12.65 -3.66
C SER A 144 -3.29 -12.43 -4.87
N GLY A 145 -2.23 -11.63 -4.70
CA GLY A 145 -1.15 -11.52 -5.67
C GLY A 145 -0.26 -12.77 -5.65
N PRO A 146 0.26 -13.24 -6.80
CA PRO A 146 1.30 -14.28 -6.79
C PRO A 146 2.62 -13.76 -6.23
N ALA A 147 3.50 -14.69 -5.85
CA ALA A 147 4.84 -14.38 -5.39
C ALA A 147 5.56 -13.49 -6.41
N TRP A 148 6.00 -12.31 -5.95
CA TRP A 148 6.60 -11.26 -6.77
C TRP A 148 7.93 -11.69 -7.43
N THR A 149 8.64 -12.63 -6.83
CA THR A 149 10.03 -12.96 -7.19
C THR A 149 10.19 -14.11 -8.18
N ASP A 150 9.10 -14.74 -8.61
CA ASP A 150 9.16 -15.87 -9.52
C ASP A 150 8.80 -15.47 -10.95
N ASN A 151 9.36 -16.20 -11.93
CA ASN A 151 8.90 -16.11 -13.32
C ASN A 151 7.39 -16.37 -13.38
N GLY A 152 6.64 -15.50 -14.07
CA GLY A 152 5.18 -15.62 -14.18
C GLY A 152 4.39 -14.91 -13.08
N TRP A 153 4.91 -13.83 -12.51
CA TRP A 153 4.12 -12.92 -11.67
C TRP A 153 2.82 -12.50 -12.39
N LYS A 154 1.77 -12.31 -11.60
CA LYS A 154 0.43 -11.82 -11.99
C LYS A 154 0.19 -10.53 -11.23
N LYS A 155 -0.68 -9.70 -11.78
CA LYS A 155 -0.91 -8.34 -11.31
C LYS A 155 -1.87 -8.36 -10.12
N SER A 156 -1.44 -7.82 -8.98
CA SER A 156 -2.35 -7.49 -7.86
C SER A 156 -3.08 -6.16 -8.10
N LEU A 157 -2.41 -5.21 -8.77
CA LEU A 157 -2.94 -3.91 -9.16
C LEU A 157 -2.37 -3.55 -10.53
N THR A 158 -3.23 -3.06 -11.43
CA THR A 158 -2.83 -2.55 -12.76
C THR A 158 -3.23 -1.09 -12.84
N LEU A 159 -2.32 -0.26 -13.34
CA LEU A 159 -2.59 1.12 -13.76
C LEU A 159 -2.41 1.17 -15.27
N ASP A 160 -3.40 1.68 -15.98
CA ASP A 160 -3.27 1.93 -17.42
C ASP A 160 -2.36 3.14 -17.67
N THR A 161 -1.84 3.24 -18.89
CA THR A 161 -1.02 4.40 -19.28
C THR A 161 -1.79 5.70 -19.09
N GLY A 162 -1.16 6.70 -18.46
CA GLY A 162 -1.77 7.96 -18.05
C GLY A 162 -2.48 7.91 -16.69
N ALA A 163 -2.67 6.74 -16.09
CA ALA A 163 -3.22 6.62 -14.74
C ALA A 163 -2.14 6.81 -13.67
N ALA A 164 -2.58 7.30 -12.51
CA ALA A 164 -1.73 7.55 -11.36
C ALA A 164 -2.46 7.27 -10.04
N ILE A 165 -1.69 7.00 -9.00
CA ILE A 165 -2.14 6.87 -7.61
C ILE A 165 -1.57 8.05 -6.82
N GLU A 166 -2.44 8.82 -6.15
CA GLU A 166 -2.02 9.75 -5.10
C GLU A 166 -1.70 8.95 -3.82
N LEU A 167 -0.47 9.05 -3.34
CA LEU A 167 0.00 8.39 -2.11
C LEU A 167 -0.10 9.30 -0.87
N GLY A 168 -0.17 10.61 -1.07
CA GLY A 168 -0.27 11.56 0.02
C GLY A 168 -0.36 13.01 -0.44
N ARG A 169 -0.79 13.87 0.48
CA ARG A 169 -0.97 15.31 0.24
C ARG A 169 -0.56 16.12 1.46
N ILE A 170 0.20 17.19 1.22
CA ILE A 170 0.56 18.21 2.21
C ILE A 170 0.18 19.56 1.64
N GLY A 171 -0.83 20.21 2.25
CA GLY A 171 -1.42 21.42 1.68
C GLY A 171 -2.00 21.17 0.29
N THR A 172 -1.50 21.89 -0.71
CA THR A 172 -1.86 21.72 -2.13
C THR A 172 -0.96 20.72 -2.85
N THR A 173 0.20 20.36 -2.29
CA THR A 173 1.15 19.46 -2.95
C THR A 173 0.74 18.02 -2.70
N LYS A 174 0.65 17.25 -3.77
CA LYS A 174 0.31 15.83 -3.80
C LYS A 174 1.51 15.06 -4.29
N TYR A 175 1.66 13.83 -3.83
CA TYR A 175 2.72 12.92 -4.20
C TYR A 175 2.10 11.64 -4.74
N GLY A 176 2.67 11.07 -5.79
CA GLY A 176 2.08 9.91 -6.41
C GLY A 176 3.02 9.08 -7.26
N LEU A 177 2.47 7.96 -7.72
CA LEU A 177 3.09 7.04 -8.66
C LEU A 177 2.22 6.97 -9.91
N GLY A 178 2.84 6.85 -11.08
CA GLY A 178 2.09 6.69 -12.32
C GLY A 178 2.96 6.16 -13.44
N VAL A 179 2.30 5.74 -14.50
CA VAL A 179 2.96 5.31 -15.74
C VAL A 179 2.38 6.16 -16.87
N THR A 180 3.24 6.72 -17.70
CA THR A 180 2.81 7.30 -18.98
C THR A 180 3.84 6.99 -20.05
N GLY A 181 3.36 6.63 -21.24
CA GLY A 181 4.21 6.00 -22.25
C GLY A 181 4.87 4.73 -21.71
N ASN A 182 6.20 4.68 -21.77
CA ASN A 182 7.01 3.54 -21.36
C ASN A 182 7.84 3.82 -20.10
N THR A 183 7.40 4.78 -19.28
CA THR A 183 8.17 5.26 -18.13
C THR A 183 7.31 5.26 -16.88
N PHE A 184 7.87 4.71 -15.81
CA PHE A 184 7.31 4.77 -14.47
C PHE A 184 7.83 6.02 -13.75
N TYR A 185 6.96 6.72 -13.03
CA TYR A 185 7.29 7.98 -12.38
C TYR A 185 6.93 8.00 -10.90
N PHE A 186 7.81 8.63 -10.12
CA PHE A 186 7.42 9.29 -8.88
C PHE A 186 7.26 10.78 -9.18
N PHE A 187 6.13 11.35 -8.81
CA PHE A 187 5.85 12.74 -9.12
C PHE A 187 5.28 13.47 -7.92
N ARG A 188 5.35 14.80 -8.01
CA ARG A 188 4.52 15.70 -7.22
C ARG A 188 3.75 16.64 -8.12
N THR A 189 2.60 17.10 -7.64
CA THR A 189 1.79 18.08 -8.37
C THR A 189 1.00 18.93 -7.40
N THR A 190 0.69 20.16 -7.79
CA THR A 190 -0.29 21.00 -7.08
C THR A 190 -1.67 20.93 -7.70
N ALA A 191 -1.83 20.19 -8.80
CA ALA A 191 -3.09 20.05 -9.49
C ALA A 191 -3.93 18.89 -8.94
N ASP A 192 -5.24 19.09 -8.89
CA ASP A 192 -6.21 18.01 -8.71
C ASP A 192 -6.43 17.34 -10.08
N GLY A 193 -6.05 16.07 -10.21
CA GLY A 193 -5.97 15.34 -11.48
C GLY A 193 -7.17 15.56 -12.41
N GLY A 194 -6.89 15.92 -13.67
CA GLY A 194 -7.89 16.29 -14.66
C GLY A 194 -7.34 17.26 -15.70
N ALA A 195 -7.82 17.14 -16.95
CA ALA A 195 -7.32 17.89 -18.10
C ALA A 195 -7.37 19.41 -17.86
N GLY A 196 -6.21 20.07 -17.92
CA GLY A 196 -6.10 21.54 -17.83
C GLY A 196 -4.97 22.05 -16.95
N SER A 197 -4.32 21.19 -16.17
CA SER A 197 -3.09 21.52 -15.46
C SER A 197 -1.86 20.98 -16.19
N GLY A 198 -0.76 21.72 -16.17
CA GLY A 198 0.51 21.30 -16.79
C GLY A 198 1.01 19.94 -16.25
N PRO A 199 2.04 19.35 -16.89
CA PRO A 199 2.56 18.05 -16.48
C PRO A 199 2.97 18.07 -15.00
N ALA A 200 2.81 16.93 -14.33
CA ALA A 200 3.32 16.77 -12.98
C ALA A 200 4.84 17.03 -12.94
N ASN A 201 5.33 17.47 -11.78
CA ASN A 201 6.76 17.61 -11.56
C ASN A 201 7.33 16.21 -11.25
N TYR A 202 7.90 15.59 -12.27
CA TYR A 202 8.50 14.26 -12.17
C TYR A 202 9.82 14.34 -11.39
N VAL A 203 9.87 13.62 -10.26
CA VAL A 203 11.03 13.59 -9.36
C VAL A 203 11.94 12.42 -9.71
N LEU A 204 11.36 11.26 -10.00
CA LEU A 204 12.05 10.08 -10.50
C LEU A 204 11.34 9.58 -11.76
N ALA A 205 12.11 9.19 -12.76
CA ALA A 205 11.65 8.51 -13.97
C ALA A 205 12.44 7.21 -14.15
N ALA A 206 11.77 6.08 -14.34
CA ALA A 206 12.40 4.80 -14.68
C ALA A 206 11.86 4.36 -16.04
N ASP A 207 12.71 4.38 -17.06
CA ASP A 207 12.31 4.04 -18.43
C ASP A 207 12.35 2.53 -18.70
N ALA A 208 11.69 2.10 -19.77
CA ALA A 208 11.65 0.69 -20.17
C ALA A 208 13.02 0.10 -20.58
N THR A 209 14.06 0.92 -20.74
CA THR A 209 15.43 0.45 -21.01
C THR A 209 16.23 0.20 -19.73
N GLY A 210 15.64 0.47 -18.56
CA GLY A 210 16.26 0.27 -17.26
C GLY A 210 17.12 1.44 -16.79
N ARG A 211 16.93 2.64 -17.36
CA ARG A 211 17.59 3.87 -16.92
C ARG A 211 16.73 4.62 -15.91
N VAL A 212 17.37 5.22 -14.92
CA VAL A 212 16.72 6.01 -13.87
C VAL A 212 17.17 7.47 -13.98
N GLY A 213 16.20 8.35 -14.20
CA GLY A 213 16.35 9.80 -14.10
C GLY A 213 15.90 10.29 -12.72
N LEU A 214 16.70 11.12 -12.05
CA LEU A 214 16.27 11.96 -10.94
C LEU A 214 16.18 13.39 -11.48
N GLY A 215 15.03 14.05 -11.41
CA GLY A 215 14.85 15.40 -11.96
C GLY A 215 14.88 15.53 -13.50
N THR A 216 15.10 14.44 -14.23
CA THR A 216 14.94 14.35 -15.69
C THR A 216 13.99 13.21 -16.06
N THR A 217 13.22 13.40 -17.13
CA THR A 217 12.35 12.37 -17.71
C THR A 217 12.96 11.65 -18.90
N ALA A 218 14.13 12.10 -19.36
CA ALA A 218 14.85 11.55 -20.51
C ALA A 218 16.30 11.21 -20.10
N PRO A 219 16.50 10.22 -19.21
CA PRO A 219 17.85 9.85 -18.78
C PRO A 219 18.67 9.37 -19.97
N SER A 220 19.87 9.92 -20.17
CA SER A 220 20.79 9.42 -21.22
C SER A 220 21.63 8.23 -20.75
N GLU A 221 21.84 8.11 -19.44
CA GLU A 221 22.68 7.10 -18.79
C GLU A 221 21.86 6.22 -17.82
N ARG A 222 22.46 5.15 -17.29
CA ARG A 222 21.79 4.23 -16.33
C ARG A 222 21.24 4.96 -15.10
N LEU A 223 21.99 5.94 -14.59
CA LEU A 223 21.55 6.87 -13.56
C LEU A 223 21.90 8.27 -14.06
N ASP A 224 20.87 9.09 -14.32
CA ASP A 224 20.99 10.48 -14.76
C ASP A 224 20.30 11.38 -13.73
N LEU A 225 20.93 12.49 -13.37
CA LEU A 225 20.42 13.40 -12.33
C LEU A 225 19.74 14.64 -12.90
N GLY A 226 19.67 14.77 -14.24
CA GLY A 226 18.99 15.91 -14.87
C GLY A 226 19.58 17.28 -14.51
N GLY A 227 20.76 17.30 -13.86
CA GLY A 227 21.37 18.46 -13.22
C GLY A 227 21.43 18.37 -11.68
N GLY A 228 21.76 19.49 -11.04
CA GLY A 228 21.86 19.57 -9.58
C GLY A 228 23.12 18.93 -8.98
N ASN A 229 23.22 18.99 -7.66
CA ASN A 229 24.38 18.48 -6.91
C ASN A 229 24.06 17.12 -6.28
N ILE A 230 25.02 16.20 -6.32
CA ILE A 230 25.01 15.01 -5.47
C ILE A 230 25.64 15.40 -4.13
N ALA A 231 24.88 15.29 -3.05
CA ALA A 231 25.48 15.33 -1.72
C ALA A 231 26.19 13.99 -1.48
N MET A 232 27.52 14.02 -1.44
CA MET A 232 28.35 12.84 -1.17
C MET A 232 29.00 12.99 0.19
N GLY A 233 28.94 11.95 1.02
CA GLY A 233 29.75 11.87 2.22
C GLY A 233 31.23 11.75 1.83
N TYR A 234 32.06 12.66 2.34
CA TYR A 234 33.50 12.66 2.10
C TYR A 234 34.28 12.81 3.41
N GLU A 235 35.53 12.38 3.38
CA GLU A 235 36.53 12.62 4.42
C GLU A 235 37.75 13.26 3.80
N ILE A 236 38.31 14.26 4.47
CA ILE A 236 39.55 14.90 4.05
C ILE A 236 40.68 14.27 4.84
N VAL A 237 41.62 13.66 4.13
CA VAL A 237 42.88 13.21 4.72
C VAL A 237 43.95 14.24 4.38
N TYR A 238 44.59 14.77 5.42
CA TYR A 238 45.70 15.71 5.30
C TYR A 238 46.96 15.06 5.85
N VAL A 239 48.03 15.05 5.06
CA VAL A 239 49.35 14.56 5.48
C VAL A 239 50.37 15.65 5.19
N GLY A 240 51.05 16.13 6.24
CA GLY A 240 52.16 17.09 6.14
C GLY A 240 53.48 16.42 6.52
N LEU A 241 54.53 16.67 5.75
CA LEU A 241 55.89 16.20 5.99
C LEU A 241 56.89 17.34 5.78
N PHE A 242 57.97 17.32 6.55
CA PHE A 242 59.14 18.17 6.33
C PHE A 242 60.20 17.39 5.54
N ASP A 243 60.88 18.08 4.63
CA ASP A 243 62.00 17.53 3.87
C ASP A 243 61.67 16.30 2.98
N ALA A 244 60.42 16.21 2.48
CA ALA A 244 59.95 15.11 1.64
C ALA A 244 59.70 15.56 0.19
N GLN A 245 60.36 14.92 -0.77
CA GLN A 245 60.06 15.13 -2.20
C GLN A 245 58.71 14.53 -2.61
N THR A 246 58.18 13.57 -1.86
CA THR A 246 56.91 12.91 -2.16
C THR A 246 56.08 12.78 -0.89
N VAL A 247 54.84 13.28 -0.93
CA VAL A 247 53.87 13.18 0.16
C VAL A 247 52.63 12.48 -0.35
N ASN A 248 52.15 11.46 0.38
CA ASN A 248 50.94 10.70 0.03
C ASN A 248 49.90 10.86 1.14
N ALA A 249 48.70 11.31 0.78
CA ALA A 249 47.53 11.27 1.65
C ALA A 249 46.66 10.07 1.26
N MET A 250 46.64 9.03 2.10
CA MET A 250 45.92 7.79 1.82
C MET A 250 44.48 7.88 2.32
N CYS A 251 43.52 7.52 1.48
CA CYS A 251 42.16 7.34 1.91
C CYS A 251 42.04 6.14 2.88
N PRO A 252 41.15 6.22 3.88
CA PRO A 252 40.86 5.10 4.75
C PRO A 252 40.34 3.89 3.96
N ALA A 253 40.55 2.69 4.50
CA ALA A 253 40.09 1.45 3.87
C ALA A 253 38.60 1.51 3.52
N GLY A 254 38.26 1.10 2.29
CA GLY A 254 36.89 1.11 1.77
C GLY A 254 36.41 2.45 1.18
N LYS A 255 37.26 3.49 1.16
CA LYS A 255 37.03 4.75 0.45
C LYS A 255 37.94 4.89 -0.76
N ARG A 256 37.50 5.67 -1.75
CA ARG A 256 38.30 6.00 -2.93
C ARG A 256 38.55 7.49 -2.99
N VAL A 257 39.71 7.89 -3.52
CA VAL A 257 40.01 9.29 -3.75
C VAL A 257 39.14 9.81 -4.90
N ILE A 258 38.46 10.94 -4.68
CA ILE A 258 37.68 11.63 -5.72
C ILE A 258 38.31 12.96 -6.12
N GLY A 259 39.36 13.36 -5.41
CA GLY A 259 40.12 14.56 -5.66
C GLY A 259 41.16 14.76 -4.56
N GLY A 260 41.98 15.77 -4.72
CA GLY A 260 43.01 16.08 -3.75
C GLY A 260 43.81 17.30 -4.18
N GLY A 261 44.87 17.58 -3.43
CA GLY A 261 45.70 18.74 -3.68
C GLY A 261 47.05 18.63 -2.99
N CYS A 262 47.95 19.49 -3.43
CA CYS A 262 49.30 19.59 -2.89
C CYS A 262 49.52 20.99 -2.35
N LEU A 263 50.20 21.09 -1.21
CA LEU A 263 50.63 22.35 -0.63
C LEU A 263 52.13 22.29 -0.44
N GLY A 264 52.86 23.27 -0.95
CA GLY A 264 54.29 23.40 -0.76
C GLY A 264 54.66 24.86 -0.63
N VAL A 265 55.35 25.24 0.44
CA VAL A 265 55.88 26.61 0.56
C VAL A 265 57.11 26.74 -0.34
N ASN A 266 57.10 27.74 -1.23
CA ASN A 266 58.23 28.13 -2.10
C ASN A 266 58.84 26.99 -2.94
N ASP A 267 58.04 26.01 -3.35
CA ASP A 267 58.51 24.90 -4.20
C ASP A 267 57.47 24.55 -5.26
N ASN A 268 57.96 24.15 -6.41
CA ASN A 268 57.14 23.74 -7.53
C ASN A 268 56.65 22.30 -7.33
N ILE A 269 55.36 22.09 -7.60
CA ILE A 269 54.78 20.76 -7.69
C ILE A 269 55.14 20.21 -9.08
N ASN A 270 55.97 19.17 -9.12
CA ASN A 270 56.31 18.47 -10.36
C ASN A 270 55.14 17.62 -10.85
N HIS A 271 54.40 16.99 -9.92
CA HIS A 271 53.28 16.12 -10.25
C HIS A 271 52.31 16.00 -9.07
N SER A 272 51.00 16.06 -9.36
CA SER A 272 49.92 15.78 -8.43
C SER A 272 48.88 14.88 -9.09
N ALA A 273 48.60 13.72 -8.50
CA ALA A 273 47.65 12.77 -9.07
C ALA A 273 47.07 11.83 -8.01
N PRO A 274 45.94 11.18 -8.33
CA PRO A 274 45.52 9.98 -7.63
C PRO A 274 46.67 8.96 -7.54
N PHE A 275 46.84 8.39 -6.36
CA PHE A 275 47.88 7.43 -6.04
C PHE A 275 47.28 6.04 -5.87
N ASN A 276 47.90 5.04 -6.50
CA ASN A 276 47.61 3.63 -6.30
C ASN A 276 48.69 3.02 -5.41
N ASP A 277 48.30 2.51 -4.26
CA ASP A 277 49.19 1.76 -3.38
C ASP A 277 49.58 0.42 -4.03
N PRO A 278 50.87 0.15 -4.31
CA PRO A 278 51.30 -1.12 -4.89
C PRO A 278 51.00 -2.34 -4.00
N SER A 279 50.71 -2.12 -2.72
CA SER A 279 50.35 -3.18 -1.78
C SER A 279 48.86 -3.54 -1.80
N THR A 280 48.01 -2.74 -2.47
CA THR A 280 46.60 -3.09 -2.71
C THR A 280 46.43 -3.70 -4.11
N PRO A 281 45.73 -4.84 -4.28
CA PRO A 281 45.76 -5.60 -5.54
C PRO A 281 44.92 -5.03 -6.70
N GLU A 282 44.30 -3.86 -6.53
CA GLU A 282 43.47 -3.22 -7.56
C GLU A 282 43.97 -1.79 -7.82
N TYR A 283 43.91 -1.34 -9.09
CA TYR A 283 44.09 0.07 -9.46
C TYR A 283 42.94 0.92 -8.89
N ASP A 284 42.94 1.12 -7.58
CA ASP A 284 41.79 1.59 -6.80
C ASP A 284 41.78 3.09 -6.53
N ALA A 285 42.84 3.83 -6.87
CA ALA A 285 43.01 5.24 -6.54
C ALA A 285 42.79 5.47 -5.04
N THR A 286 43.67 4.86 -4.24
CA THR A 286 43.62 4.77 -2.78
C THR A 286 44.04 6.04 -2.06
N GLY A 287 44.58 7.04 -2.75
CA GLY A 287 45.00 8.29 -2.10
C GLY A 287 45.38 9.37 -3.09
N TRP A 288 45.94 10.46 -2.59
CA TRP A 288 46.49 11.54 -3.40
C TRP A 288 47.99 11.66 -3.16
N ARG A 289 48.77 11.72 -4.24
CA ARG A 289 50.23 11.91 -4.19
C ARG A 289 50.61 13.28 -4.71
N CYS A 290 51.54 13.89 -3.98
CA CYS A 290 52.21 15.12 -4.32
C CYS A 290 53.70 14.86 -4.48
N HIS A 291 54.27 15.21 -5.63
CA HIS A 291 55.70 15.17 -5.88
C HIS A 291 56.23 16.58 -6.14
N PHE A 292 57.26 16.98 -5.40
CA PHE A 292 57.84 18.32 -5.38
C PHE A 292 59.23 18.34 -6.00
N SER A 293 59.65 19.52 -6.47
CA SER A 293 60.94 19.68 -7.16
C SER A 293 62.16 19.53 -6.26
N SER A 294 61.99 19.74 -4.95
CA SER A 294 63.05 19.62 -3.97
C SER A 294 62.57 18.91 -2.70
N ALA A 295 63.51 18.36 -1.93
CA ALA A 295 63.17 17.71 -0.67
C ALA A 295 62.72 18.73 0.38
N GLY A 296 63.29 19.94 0.42
CA GLY A 296 63.14 20.85 1.56
C GLY A 296 61.82 21.63 1.69
N GLY A 297 61.52 22.05 2.93
CA GLY A 297 60.38 22.91 3.29
C GLY A 297 59.10 22.13 3.60
N ASP A 298 58.07 22.85 4.00
CA ASP A 298 56.80 22.27 4.44
C ASP A 298 56.00 21.82 3.23
N LYS A 299 55.75 20.52 3.15
CA LYS A 299 54.99 19.88 2.09
C LYS A 299 53.77 19.18 2.66
N ALA A 300 52.66 19.23 1.95
CA ALA A 300 51.49 18.45 2.29
C ALA A 300 50.77 17.90 1.07
N ALA A 301 50.14 16.76 1.28
CA ALA A 301 49.14 16.18 0.39
C ALA A 301 47.79 16.18 1.08
N VAL A 302 46.74 16.44 0.30
CA VAL A 302 45.35 16.37 0.71
C VAL A 302 44.65 15.39 -0.21
N ALA A 303 43.91 14.44 0.37
CA ALA A 303 43.02 13.54 -0.35
C ALA A 303 41.58 13.77 0.10
N ILE A 304 40.67 13.88 -0.86
CA ILE A 304 39.23 13.90 -0.65
C ILE A 304 38.72 12.49 -0.93
N CYS A 305 38.28 11.81 0.11
CA CYS A 305 37.98 10.39 0.09
C CYS A 305 36.47 10.18 0.23
N ALA A 306 35.85 9.51 -0.74
CA ALA A 306 34.42 9.25 -0.74
C ALA A 306 34.10 7.76 -0.75
N ASN A 307 32.90 7.42 -0.28
CA ASN A 307 32.34 6.07 -0.34
C ASN A 307 31.78 5.80 -1.74
N ILE A 308 32.66 5.69 -2.74
CA ILE A 308 32.29 5.27 -4.09
C ILE A 308 32.91 3.90 -4.37
N ARG A 309 32.17 3.04 -5.08
CA ARG A 309 32.66 1.74 -5.55
C ARG A 309 32.68 1.77 -7.06
#